data_AF-A0A969NKH2-F1
#
_entry.id   AF-A0A969NKH2-F1
#
_cell.length_a   1.000
_cell.length_b   1.000
_cell.length_c   1.000
_cell.angle_alpha   90.00
_cell.angle_beta   90.00
_cell.angle_gamma   90.00
#
_symmetry.space_group_name_H-M   'P 1'
#
loop_
_entity.id
_entity.type
_entity.pdbx_description
1 polymer ?
#
loop_
_entity_poly.entity_id
_entity_poly.type
_entity_poly.pdbx_seq_one_letter_code
_entity_poly.pdbx_strand_id
1 'polypeptide(L)'
;MSVAVPVISPPANLLYTERNAYQFLLDCQEKSDREYKPQIVSFSLKIAPIDPLSVLAAIASPDRSHFYWENPSKDEAILGYGIAKSITLESRDRFVKSQKFD
;
A
#
# COMPACT_ATOMS: atom_id res chain seq x y z
N MET A 1 13.19 -18.61 -9.00
CA MET A 1 12.60 -17.63 -8.07
C MET A 1 11.53 -16.89 -8.86
N SER A 2 10.25 -17.21 -8.64
CA SER A 2 9.15 -16.53 -9.35
C SER A 2 8.86 -15.24 -8.59
N VAL A 3 9.15 -14.10 -9.21
CA VAL A 3 8.73 -12.81 -8.66
C VAL A 3 7.24 -12.70 -8.96
N ALA A 4 6.40 -12.77 -7.93
CA ALA A 4 4.99 -12.46 -8.07
C ALA A 4 4.89 -10.97 -8.42
N VAL A 5 4.84 -10.66 -9.72
CA VAL A 5 4.49 -9.33 -10.17
C VAL A 5 3.00 -9.18 -9.82
N PRO A 6 2.62 -8.24 -8.94
CA PRO A 6 1.21 -8.00 -8.70
C PRO A 6 0.60 -7.65 -10.06
N VAL A 7 -0.41 -8.41 -10.47
CA VAL A 7 -1.19 -8.07 -11.66
C VAL A 7 -1.96 -6.81 -11.28
N ILE A 8 -1.40 -5.66 -11.64
CA ILE A 8 -2.11 -4.39 -11.59
C ILE A 8 -3.08 -4.47 -12.76
N SER A 9 -4.30 -4.90 -12.48
CA SER A 9 -5.39 -4.78 -13.44
C SER A 9 -5.42 -3.34 -13.95
N PRO A 10 -5.64 -3.10 -15.26
CA PRO A 10 -5.84 -1.75 -15.78
C PRO A 10 -6.90 -1.05 -14.92
N PRO A 11 -6.91 0.30 -14.82
CA PRO A 11 -7.76 1.01 -13.88
C PRO A 11 -9.23 0.85 -14.29
N ALA A 12 -9.81 -0.30 -13.97
CA ALA A 12 -11.20 -0.38 -13.62
C ALA A 12 -11.28 0.55 -12.41
N ASN A 13 -11.98 1.65 -12.59
CA ASN A 13 -12.35 2.60 -11.55
C ASN A 13 -13.27 1.89 -10.52
N LEU A 14 -12.77 0.83 -9.90
CA LEU A 14 -13.51 -0.09 -9.02
C LEU A 14 -14.00 0.64 -7.77
N LEU A 15 -13.43 1.81 -7.45
CA LEU A 15 -13.69 2.55 -6.23
C LEU A 15 -14.32 3.94 -6.49
N TYR A 16 -14.89 4.18 -7.69
CA TYR A 16 -15.49 5.49 -8.02
C TYR A 16 -16.65 5.87 -7.07
N THR A 17 -17.28 4.89 -6.46
CA THR A 17 -18.31 5.08 -5.44
C THR A 17 -17.91 4.31 -4.19
N GLU A 18 -18.31 4.84 -3.04
CA GLU A 18 -18.17 4.16 -1.75
C GLU A 18 -18.78 2.75 -1.78
N ARG A 19 -19.89 2.59 -2.50
CA ARG A 19 -20.57 1.29 -2.67
C ARG A 19 -19.70 0.27 -3.40
N ASN A 20 -19.06 0.66 -4.50
CA ASN A 20 -18.22 -0.26 -5.24
C ASN A 20 -16.95 -0.59 -4.46
N ALA A 21 -16.40 0.39 -3.73
CA ALA A 21 -15.28 0.16 -2.83
C ALA A 21 -15.62 -0.80 -1.70
N TYR A 22 -16.77 -0.61 -1.06
CA TYR A 22 -17.28 -1.51 -0.04
C TYR A 22 -17.45 -2.93 -0.59
N GLN A 23 -18.08 -3.08 -1.76
CA GLN A 23 -18.32 -4.40 -2.35
C GLN A 23 -17.00 -5.10 -2.71
N PHE A 24 -16.03 -4.37 -3.28
CA PHE A 24 -14.70 -4.92 -3.58
C PHE A 24 -14.00 -5.44 -2.32
N LEU A 25 -14.03 -4.66 -1.22
CA LEU A 25 -13.42 -5.07 0.05
C LEU A 25 -14.14 -6.29 0.66
N LEU A 26 -15.47 -6.34 0.55
CA LEU A 26 -16.28 -7.47 1.00
C LEU A 26 -15.94 -8.75 0.22
N ASP A 27 -15.88 -8.67 -1.10
CA ASP A 27 -15.53 -9.80 -1.97
C ASP A 27 -14.12 -10.34 -1.63
N CYS A 28 -13.19 -9.44 -1.31
CA CYS A 28 -11.84 -9.81 -0.87
C CYS A 28 -11.85 -10.53 0.49
N GLN A 29 -12.67 -10.06 1.44
CA GLN A 29 -12.82 -10.70 2.75
C GLN A 29 -13.39 -12.12 2.60
N GLU A 30 -14.48 -12.28 1.85
CA GLU A 30 -15.08 -13.59 1.61
C GLU A 30 -14.10 -14.57 0.96
N LYS A 31 -13.27 -14.10 0.02
CA LYS A 31 -12.23 -14.92 -0.59
C LYS A 31 -11.17 -15.37 0.42
N SER A 32 -10.75 -14.48 1.31
CA SER A 32 -9.79 -14.82 2.37
C SER A 32 -10.33 -15.91 3.30
N ASP A 33 -11.62 -15.85 3.62
CA ASP A 33 -12.29 -16.85 4.47
C ASP A 33 -12.40 -18.21 3.79
N ARG A 34 -12.76 -18.24 2.49
CA ARG A 34 -12.87 -19.50 1.72
C ARG A 34 -11.53 -20.21 1.55
N GLU A 35 -10.45 -19.45 1.37
CA GLU A 35 -9.10 -19.99 1.15
C GLU A 35 -8.34 -20.27 2.47
N TYR A 36 -8.95 -19.97 3.62
CA TYR A 36 -8.37 -20.12 4.97
C TYR A 36 -6.94 -19.54 5.11
N LYS A 37 -6.65 -18.46 4.38
CA LYS A 37 -5.31 -17.87 4.34
C LYS A 37 -5.39 -16.35 4.26
N PRO A 38 -4.62 -15.60 5.08
CA PRO A 38 -4.52 -14.15 4.96
C PRO A 38 -4.07 -13.73 3.56
N GLN A 39 -4.75 -12.73 2.98
CA GLN A 39 -4.41 -12.16 1.68
C GLN A 39 -4.05 -10.68 1.82
N ILE A 40 -3.02 -10.25 1.08
CA ILE A 40 -2.74 -8.84 0.87
C ILE A 40 -3.51 -8.41 -0.38
N VAL A 41 -4.36 -7.40 -0.23
CA VAL A 41 -5.12 -6.82 -1.33
C VAL A 41 -4.51 -5.45 -1.65
N SER A 42 -4.21 -5.22 -2.93
CA SER A 42 -3.71 -3.95 -3.42
C SER A 42 -4.65 -3.42 -4.49
N PHE A 43 -4.95 -2.13 -4.44
CA PHE A 43 -5.71 -1.42 -5.46
C PHE A 43 -5.05 -0.08 -5.76
N SER A 44 -5.37 0.51 -6.91
CA SER A 44 -4.84 1.81 -7.31
C SER A 44 -5.96 2.64 -7.94
N LEU A 45 -6.01 3.92 -7.59
CA LEU A 45 -6.97 4.86 -8.11
C LEU A 45 -6.23 6.02 -8.79
N LYS A 46 -6.64 6.37 -10.01
CA LYS A 46 -6.17 7.59 -10.65
C LYS A 46 -6.97 8.76 -10.08
N ILE A 47 -6.28 9.72 -9.49
CA ILE A 47 -6.86 10.95 -8.95
C ILE A 47 -6.40 12.17 -9.75
N ALA A 48 -7.05 13.30 -9.54
CA ALA A 48 -6.55 14.58 -10.05
C ALA A 48 -5.18 14.90 -9.41
N PRO A 49 -4.29 15.62 -10.11
CA PRO A 49 -3.03 16.07 -9.53
C PRO A 49 -3.28 16.81 -8.21
N ILE A 50 -2.55 16.42 -7.17
CA ILE A 50 -2.63 17.00 -5.84
C ILE A 50 -1.22 17.11 -5.28
N ASP A 51 -0.95 18.17 -4.53
CA ASP A 51 0.31 18.31 -3.80
C ASP A 51 0.38 17.30 -2.64
N PRO A 52 1.30 16.33 -2.66
CA PRO A 52 1.40 15.32 -1.61
C PRO A 52 1.73 15.92 -0.23
N LEU A 53 2.46 17.04 -0.16
CA LEU A 53 2.77 17.67 1.12
C LEU A 53 1.55 18.32 1.75
N SER A 54 0.68 18.93 0.95
CA SER A 54 -0.64 19.39 1.39
C SER A 54 -1.51 18.24 1.91
N VAL A 55 -1.47 17.06 1.27
CA VAL A 55 -2.17 15.87 1.76
C VAL A 55 -1.59 15.42 3.10
N LEU A 56 -0.26 15.29 3.20
CA LEU A 56 0.40 14.90 4.44
C LEU A 56 0.04 15.85 5.58
N ALA A 57 0.08 17.17 5.36
CA ALA A 57 -0.30 18.16 6.36
C ALA A 57 -1.75 17.98 6.85
N ALA A 58 -2.67 17.57 5.97
CA ALA A 58 -4.08 17.35 6.32
C ALA A 58 -4.32 16.04 7.08
N ILE A 59 -3.52 15.00 6.85
CA ILE A 59 -3.71 13.66 7.46
C ILE A 59 -2.67 13.32 8.54
N ALA A 60 -1.64 14.14 8.72
CA ALA A 60 -0.56 13.87 9.66
C ALA A 60 -1.11 13.70 11.08
N SER A 61 -0.72 12.60 11.72
CA SER A 61 -1.03 12.32 13.11
C SER A 61 0.28 11.99 13.85
N PRO A 62 0.52 12.53 15.06
CA PRO A 62 1.79 12.33 15.77
C PRO A 62 2.14 10.86 16.05
N ASP A 63 1.13 10.00 16.14
CA ASP A 63 1.22 8.58 16.42
C ASP A 63 1.38 7.70 15.17
N ARG A 64 1.32 8.28 13.95
CA ARG A 64 1.39 7.52 12.70
C ARG A 64 2.67 7.82 11.92
N SER A 65 3.41 6.76 11.64
CA SER A 65 4.57 6.84 10.75
C SER A 65 4.13 7.24 9.35
N HIS A 66 4.94 8.08 8.73
CA HIS A 66 4.79 8.50 7.33
C HIS A 66 6.17 8.53 6.68
N PHE A 67 6.16 8.46 5.35
CA PHE A 67 7.36 8.52 4.52
C PHE A 67 7.08 9.45 3.35
N TYR A 68 8.03 10.33 3.06
CA TYR A 68 7.97 11.22 1.92
C TYR A 68 9.25 11.13 1.11
N TRP A 69 9.12 11.08 -0.20
CA TRP A 69 10.22 11.12 -1.13
C TRP A 69 9.80 11.87 -2.40
N GLU A 70 10.71 12.65 -2.96
CA GLU A 70 10.49 13.39 -4.19
C GLU A 70 11.69 13.26 -5.13
N ASN A 71 11.41 13.31 -6.42
CA ASN A 71 12.39 13.48 -7.48
C ASN A 71 11.96 14.62 -8.40
N PRO A 72 12.41 15.86 -8.13
CA PRO A 72 12.03 17.02 -8.91
C PRO A 72 12.42 16.94 -10.39
N SER A 73 13.48 16.20 -10.74
CA SER A 73 13.92 16.05 -12.13
C SER A 73 12.95 15.25 -13.01
N LYS A 74 12.05 14.47 -12.38
CA LYS A 74 11.07 13.62 -13.05
C LYS A 74 9.62 14.00 -12.74
N ASP A 75 9.39 15.04 -11.95
CA ASP A 75 8.06 15.41 -11.47
C ASP A 75 7.37 14.24 -10.73
N GLU A 76 8.13 13.52 -9.91
CA GLU A 76 7.66 12.35 -9.16
C GLU A 76 7.71 12.62 -7.65
N ALA A 77 6.65 12.22 -6.94
CA ALA A 77 6.62 12.24 -5.49
C ALA A 77 5.88 11.02 -4.95
N ILE A 78 6.34 10.51 -3.81
CA ILE A 78 5.76 9.37 -3.09
C ILE A 78 5.48 9.82 -1.66
N LEU A 79 4.21 9.72 -1.27
CA LEU A 79 3.77 9.81 0.11
C LEU A 79 3.28 8.43 0.57
N GLY A 80 3.98 7.85 1.56
CA GLY A 80 3.54 6.67 2.30
C GLY A 80 2.96 7.09 3.66
N TYR A 81 1.85 6.47 4.07
CA TYR A 81 1.21 6.78 5.34
C TYR A 81 0.76 5.50 6.06
N GLY A 82 1.14 5.36 7.32
CA GLY A 82 0.92 4.16 8.12
C GLY A 82 1.91 3.03 7.80
N ILE A 83 1.77 1.92 8.53
CA ILE A 83 2.60 0.72 8.41
C ILE A 83 1.66 -0.48 8.34
N ALA A 84 1.69 -1.23 7.23
CA ALA A 84 0.94 -2.48 7.11
C ALA A 84 1.62 -3.64 7.87
N LYS A 85 2.96 -3.66 7.87
CA LYS A 85 3.78 -4.63 8.58
C LYS A 85 5.17 -4.04 8.82
N SER A 86 5.77 -4.30 9.98
CA SER A 86 7.14 -3.87 10.28
C SER A 86 7.95 -4.94 10.99
N ILE A 87 9.27 -4.85 10.80
CA ILE A 87 10.27 -5.56 11.58
C ILE A 87 11.50 -4.67 11.73
N THR A 88 12.10 -4.67 12.91
CA THR A 88 13.38 -3.99 13.17
C THR A 88 14.45 -5.04 13.41
N LEU A 89 15.56 -4.96 12.69
CA LEU A 89 16.63 -5.96 12.71
C LEU A 89 17.99 -5.30 12.94
N GLU A 90 18.55 -5.49 14.13
CA GLU A 90 19.84 -4.88 14.52
C GLU A 90 21.02 -5.88 14.48
N SER A 91 20.78 -7.14 14.11
CA SER A 91 21.82 -8.18 14.09
C SER A 91 22.74 -8.09 12.86
N ARG A 92 23.92 -8.73 12.95
CA ARG A 92 24.84 -8.88 11.81
C ARG A 92 24.18 -9.57 10.60
N ASP A 93 23.33 -10.56 10.86
CA ASP A 93 22.60 -11.30 9.81
C ASP A 93 21.28 -10.64 9.39
N ARG A 94 21.11 -9.33 9.64
CA ARG A 94 19.85 -8.61 9.37
C ARG A 94 19.35 -8.78 7.93
N PHE A 95 20.24 -8.82 6.94
CA PHE A 95 19.87 -9.02 5.54
C PHE A 95 19.37 -10.43 5.22
N VAL A 96 19.85 -11.45 5.93
CA VAL A 96 19.35 -12.83 5.79
C VAL A 96 18.01 -12.96 6.50
N LYS A 97 17.87 -12.34 7.67
CA LYS A 97 16.63 -12.36 8.45
C LYS A 97 15.50 -11.58 7.75
N SER A 98 15.80 -10.46 7.11
CA SER A 98 14.79 -9.66 6.40
C SER A 98 14.18 -10.41 5.22
N GLN A 99 14.91 -11.36 4.60
CA GLN A 99 14.37 -12.19 3.52
C GLN A 99 13.30 -13.18 3.97
N LYS A 100 13.18 -13.43 5.29
CA LYS A 100 12.16 -14.29 5.89
C LYS A 100 10.95 -13.51 6.41
N PHE A 101 10.90 -12.21 6.13
CA PHE A 101 9.81 -11.35 6.52
C PHE A 101 8.70 -11.41 5.47
N ASP A 102 7.82 -12.39 5.63
CA ASP A 102 6.55 -12.55 4.89
C ASP A 102 5.42 -11.99 5.72
#